data_AF-A0A6I2H5E2-F1
#
_entry.id   AF-A0A6I2H5E2-F1
#
_cell.length_a   1.000
_cell.length_b   1.000
_cell.length_c   1.000
_cell.angle_alpha   90.00
_cell.angle_beta   90.00
_cell.angle_gamma   90.00
#
_symmetry.space_group_name_H-M   'P 1'
#
loop_
_entity.id
_entity.type
_entity.pdbx_description
1 polymer ?
#
loop_
_entity_poly.entity_id
_entity_poly.type
_entity_poly.pdbx_seq_one_letter_code
_entity_poly.pdbx_strand_id
1 'polypeptide(L)'
;MTIDGLMSGTGIRDSFAGGYISPSDLKLSELLQRRISNWLSRYEQAHFRQYDSVDELSELDAEGLAIARVVRDELPGSKVEYFSSGRMAKLDL
;
A
#
# COMPACT_ATOMS: atom_id res chain seq x y z
N MET A 1 0.85 -6.75 9.06
CA MET A 1 0.62 -5.40 8.51
C MET A 1 -0.01 -5.53 7.14
N THR A 2 -0.73 -4.51 6.71
CA THR A 2 -1.40 -4.48 5.41
C THR A 2 -0.89 -3.28 4.63
N ILE A 3 -0.44 -3.50 3.39
CA ILE A 3 -0.22 -2.43 2.43
C ILE A 3 -1.58 -2.09 1.83
N ASP A 4 -2.01 -0.84 1.94
CA ASP A 4 -3.27 -0.37 1.37
C ASP A 4 -3.18 1.07 0.86
N GLY A 5 -4.03 1.37 -0.13
CA GLY A 5 -4.08 2.68 -0.77
C GLY A 5 -5.11 3.60 -0.12
N LEU A 6 -5.34 3.48 1.20
CA LEU A 6 -6.37 4.28 1.84
C LEU A 6 -5.96 5.76 1.87
N MET A 7 -6.88 6.62 1.44
CA MET A 7 -6.71 8.07 1.53
C MET A 7 -6.42 8.49 2.98
N SER A 8 -5.44 9.39 3.16
CA SER A 8 -4.98 9.86 4.49
C SER A 8 -4.27 8.80 5.35
N GLY A 9 -3.93 7.64 4.77
CA GLY A 9 -3.06 6.66 5.40
C GLY A 9 -1.57 6.97 5.20
N THR A 10 -0.72 5.99 5.51
CA THR A 10 0.73 6.04 5.25
C THR A 10 1.17 5.05 4.16
N GLY A 11 0.21 4.34 3.56
CA GLY A 11 0.45 3.19 2.70
C GLY A 11 0.69 1.88 3.46
N ILE A 12 0.75 1.93 4.80
CA ILE A 12 0.94 0.77 5.67
C ILE A 12 0.00 0.87 6.88
N ARG A 13 -0.95 -0.05 6.97
CA ARG A 13 -1.86 -0.21 8.11
C ARG A 13 -1.31 -1.23 9.11
N ASP A 14 -1.34 -0.88 10.39
CA ASP A 14 -1.11 -1.84 11.47
C ASP A 14 -2.35 -2.73 11.63
N SER A 15 -2.24 -3.98 11.16
CA SER A 15 -3.34 -4.95 11.23
C SER A 15 -3.60 -5.45 12.66
N PHE A 16 -2.69 -5.24 13.61
CA PHE A 16 -2.79 -5.75 14.99
C PHE A 16 -3.20 -4.65 15.97
N ALA A 17 -2.49 -3.52 15.97
CA ALA A 17 -2.77 -2.41 16.87
C ALA A 17 -3.87 -1.46 16.34
N GLY A 18 -4.18 -1.53 15.04
CA GLY A 18 -4.97 -0.53 14.35
C GLY A 18 -4.16 0.75 14.07
N GLY A 19 -4.67 1.59 13.17
CA GLY A 19 -3.98 2.80 12.73
C GLY A 19 -2.93 2.55 11.63
N TYR A 20 -2.05 3.53 11.44
CA TYR A 20 -1.08 3.56 10.34
C TYR A 20 0.35 3.63 10.85
N ILE A 21 1.25 2.96 10.15
CA ILE A 21 2.67 2.92 10.46
C ILE A 21 3.42 3.73 9.41
N SER A 22 4.26 4.68 9.80
CA SER A 22 5.12 5.35 8.81
C SER A 22 6.13 4.35 8.24
N PRO A 23 6.37 4.32 6.91
CA PRO A 23 7.44 3.52 6.32
C PRO A 23 8.82 3.74 6.96
N SER A 24 9.09 4.94 7.49
CA SER A 24 10.33 5.27 8.22
C SER A 24 10.48 4.52 9.54
N ASP A 25 9.36 4.26 10.24
CA ASP A 25 9.36 3.62 11.56
C ASP A 25 9.70 2.13 11.46
N LEU A 26 9.44 1.55 10.28
CA LEU A 26 9.79 0.17 9.95
C LEU A 26 11.23 -0.01 9.47
N LYS A 27 12.03 1.07 9.39
CA LYS A 27 13.41 1.06 8.89
C LYS A 27 13.54 0.46 7.47
N LEU A 28 12.50 0.62 6.65
CA LEU A 28 12.54 0.23 5.23
C LEU A 28 13.59 1.03 4.48
N SER A 29 14.05 0.51 3.34
CA SER A 29 14.99 1.23 2.48
C SER A 29 14.37 2.56 2.01
N GLU A 30 15.19 3.62 1.91
CA GLU A 30 14.68 4.92 1.45
C GLU A 30 14.03 4.84 0.06
N LEU A 31 14.53 3.93 -0.78
CA LEU A 31 13.96 3.68 -2.10
C LEU A 31 12.51 3.17 -1.98
N LEU A 32 12.27 2.20 -1.11
CA LEU A 32 10.95 1.66 -0.86
C LEU A 32 10.03 2.68 -0.19
N GLN A 33 10.53 3.46 0.77
CA GLN A 33 9.75 4.54 1.39
C GLN A 33 9.27 5.56 0.35
N ARG A 34 10.14 6.01 -0.55
CA ARG A 34 9.78 6.91 -1.66
C ARG A 34 8.77 6.28 -2.60
N ARG A 35 8.95 4.99 -2.91
CA ARG A 35 8.01 4.25 -3.77
C ARG A 35 6.61 4.17 -3.16
N ILE A 36 6.50 3.86 -1.87
CA ILE A 36 5.23 3.81 -1.14
C ILE A 36 4.56 5.18 -1.15
N SER A 37 5.31 6.25 -0.85
CA SER A 37 4.78 7.62 -0.85
C SER A 37 4.23 8.04 -2.22
N ASN A 38 4.99 7.80 -3.30
CA ASN A 38 4.57 8.11 -4.66
C ASN A 38 3.33 7.30 -5.08
N TRP A 39 3.33 6.00 -4.78
CA TRP A 39 2.20 5.12 -5.06
C TRP A 39 0.94 5.58 -4.31
N LEU A 40 1.04 5.88 -3.02
CA LEU A 40 -0.08 6.35 -2.21
C LEU A 40 -0.65 7.66 -2.75
N SER A 41 0.20 8.62 -3.12
CA SER A 41 -0.25 9.88 -3.71
C SER A 41 -1.06 9.68 -5.00
N ARG A 42 -0.67 8.71 -5.85
CA ARG A 42 -1.45 8.36 -7.05
C ARG A 42 -2.77 7.67 -6.68
N TYR A 43 -2.75 6.81 -5.66
CA TYR A 43 -3.96 6.17 -5.15
C TYR A 43 -4.97 7.20 -4.59
N GLU A 44 -4.50 8.25 -3.91
CA GLU A 44 -5.31 9.37 -3.45
C GLU A 44 -5.91 10.16 -4.62
N GLN A 45 -5.14 10.41 -5.68
CA GLN A 45 -5.66 11.06 -6.89
C GLN A 45 -6.73 10.22 -7.59
N ALA A 46 -6.59 8.90 -7.60
CA ALA A 46 -7.63 7.99 -8.11
C ALA A 46 -8.87 7.98 -7.21
N HIS A 47 -8.69 8.09 -5.88
CA HIS A 47 -9.81 8.22 -4.92
C HIS A 47 -10.65 9.47 -5.19
N PHE A 48 -10.02 10.64 -5.42
CA PHE A 48 -10.75 11.87 -5.75
C PHE A 48 -11.55 11.77 -7.06
N ARG A 49 -11.11 10.91 -7.98
CA ARG A 49 -11.82 10.57 -9.22
C ARG A 49 -12.77 9.38 -9.06
N GLN A 50 -13.02 8.94 -7.82
CA GLN A 50 -13.90 7.81 -7.48
C GLN A 50 -13.52 6.50 -8.19
N TYR A 51 -12.23 6.33 -8.50
CA TYR A 51 -11.71 5.17 -9.21
C TYR A 51 -12.42 4.91 -10.56
N ASP A 52 -12.74 5.98 -11.29
CA ASP A 52 -13.44 5.95 -12.58
C ASP A 52 -12.76 5.09 -13.65
N SER A 53 -11.42 5.01 -13.62
CA SER A 53 -10.60 4.22 -14.51
C SER A 53 -10.24 2.85 -13.92
N VAL A 54 -10.81 1.80 -14.51
CA VAL A 54 -10.52 0.40 -14.13
C VAL A 54 -9.06 0.02 -14.42
N ASP A 55 -8.51 0.52 -15.53
CA ASP A 55 -7.13 0.25 -15.92
C ASP A 55 -6.16 0.90 -14.93
N GLU A 56 -6.40 2.17 -14.57
CA GLU A 56 -5.59 2.88 -13.58
C GLU A 56 -5.64 2.19 -12.21
N LEU A 57 -6.83 1.81 -11.74
CA LEU A 57 -6.97 1.09 -10.48
C LEU A 57 -6.23 -0.26 -10.53
N SER A 58 -6.26 -0.95 -11.67
CA SER A 58 -5.55 -2.22 -11.84
C SER A 58 -4.03 -2.05 -11.81
N GLU A 59 -3.51 -0.98 -12.41
CA GLU A 59 -2.08 -0.63 -12.33
C GLU A 59 -1.65 -0.27 -10.91
N LEU A 60 -2.47 0.51 -10.20
CA LEU A 60 -2.24 0.87 -8.80
C LEU A 60 -2.24 -0.36 -7.89
N ASP A 61 -3.17 -1.28 -8.11
CA ASP A 61 -3.24 -2.53 -7.36
C ASP A 61 -2.03 -3.43 -7.65
N ALA A 62 -1.60 -3.51 -8.92
CA ALA A 62 -0.41 -4.27 -9.30
C ALA A 62 0.87 -3.69 -8.65
N GLU A 63 1.00 -2.36 -8.60
CA GLU A 63 2.10 -1.71 -7.90
C GLU A 63 2.05 -1.94 -6.39
N GLY A 64 0.87 -1.85 -5.77
CA GLY A 64 0.69 -2.11 -4.34
C GLY A 64 1.04 -3.55 -3.94
N LEU A 65 0.67 -4.53 -4.77
CA LEU A 65 1.11 -5.93 -4.62
C LEU A 65 2.63 -6.06 -4.71
N ALA A 66 3.26 -5.40 -5.68
CA ALA A 66 4.71 -5.42 -5.83
C ALA A 66 5.42 -4.77 -4.62
N ILE A 67 4.90 -3.66 -4.11
CA ILE A 67 5.38 -3.02 -2.87
C ILE A 67 5.28 -4.01 -1.70
N ALA A 68 4.14 -4.67 -1.54
CA ALA A 68 3.93 -5.61 -0.44
C ALA A 68 4.91 -6.80 -0.50
N ARG A 69 5.27 -7.28 -1.69
CA ARG A 69 6.33 -8.30 -1.85
C ARG A 69 7.69 -7.78 -1.38
N VAL A 70 8.08 -6.56 -1.80
CA VAL A 70 9.37 -5.98 -1.39
C VAL A 70 9.41 -5.69 0.11
N VAL A 71 8.31 -5.21 0.71
CA VAL A 71 8.22 -5.02 2.17
C VAL A 71 8.42 -6.34 2.91
N ARG A 72 7.83 -7.44 2.42
CA ARG A 72 8.02 -8.78 2.99
C ARG A 72 9.48 -9.24 2.92
N ASP A 73 10.17 -8.91 1.84
CA ASP A 73 11.58 -9.28 1.65
C ASP A 73 12.51 -8.43 2.54
N GLU A 74 12.22 -7.14 2.73
CA GLU A 74 12.97 -6.26 3.65
C GLU A 74 12.67 -6.51 5.14
N LEU A 75 11.51 -7.08 5.47
CA LEU A 75 11.07 -7.39 6.83
C LEU A 75 10.79 -8.89 7.01
N PRO A 76 11.81 -9.76 6.94
CA PRO A 76 11.64 -11.20 7.03
C PRO A 76 10.95 -11.62 8.33
N GLY A 77 10.00 -12.56 8.23
CA GLY A 77 9.19 -13.04 9.35
C GLY A 77 7.93 -12.20 9.63
N SER A 78 7.77 -11.05 8.97
CA SER A 78 6.54 -10.25 9.06
C SER A 78 5.45 -10.80 8.16
N LYS A 79 4.23 -10.93 8.70
CA LYS A 79 3.05 -11.19 7.88
C LYS A 79 2.65 -9.89 7.17
N VAL A 80 2.89 -9.83 5.86
CA VAL A 80 2.52 -8.72 4.98
C VAL A 80 1.36 -9.16 4.09
N GLU A 81 0.34 -8.31 4.01
CA GLU A 81 -0.84 -8.50 3.18
C GLU A 81 -1.07 -7.26 2.30
N TYR A 82 -1.89 -7.38 1.25
CA TYR A 82 -2.29 -6.25 0.41
C TYR A 82 -3.82 -6.09 0.40
N PHE A 83 -4.30 -4.85 0.47
CA PHE A 83 -5.71 -4.51 0.36
C PHE A 83 -5.92 -3.37 -0.64
N SER A 84 -6.77 -3.60 -1.63
CA SER A 84 -7.17 -2.60 -2.62
C SER A 84 -8.29 -1.75 -2.03
N SER A 85 -8.01 -0.46 -1.81
CA SER A 85 -9.01 0.49 -1.32
C SER A 85 -10.07 0.79 -2.38
N GLY A 86 -9.70 0.80 -3.66
CA GLY A 86 -10.66 1.03 -4.75
C GLY A 86 -11.62 -0.12 -4.97
N ARG A 87 -11.17 -1.37 -4.75
CA ARG A 87 -12.02 -2.57 -4.85
C ARG A 87 -12.67 -2.97 -3.52
N MET A 88 -12.27 -2.33 -2.43
CA MET A 88 -12.64 -2.70 -1.05
C MET A 88 -12.39 -4.19 -0.77
N ALA A 89 -11.29 -4.74 -1.27
CA ALA A 89 -11.01 -6.17 -1.22
C ALA A 89 -9.53 -6.45 -0.96
N LYS A 90 -9.28 -7.52 -0.22
CA LYS A 90 -7.95 -8.11 -0.10
C LYS A 90 -7.62 -8.84 -1.40
N LEU A 91 -6.42 -8.62 -1.94
CA LEU A 91 -5.93 -9.36 -3.11
C LEU A 91 -4.76 -10.25 -2.70
N ASP A 92 -4.61 -11.37 -3.40
CA ASP A 92 -3.56 -12.35 -3.13
C ASP A 92 -2.19 -11.85 -3.59
N LEU A 93 -1.20 -12.10 -2.74
CA LEU A 93 0.17 -11.59 -2.81
C LEU A 93 1.10 -12.51 -3.59
#